data_AF-A0A374VB45-F1
#
_entry.id   AF-A0A374VB45-F1
#
_cell.length_a   1.000
_cell.length_b   1.000
_cell.length_c   1.000
_cell.angle_alpha   90.00
_cell.angle_beta   90.00
_cell.angle_gamma   90.00
#
_symmetry.space_group_name_H-M   'P 1'
#
loop_
_entity.id
_entity.type
_entity.pdbx_description
1 polymer ?
#
loop_
_entity_poly.entity_id
_entity_poly.type
_entity_poly.pdbx_seq_one_letter_code
_entity_poly.pdbx_strand_id
1 'polypeptide(L)'
;MKLNRNMKYVQLFIATVLMALLTVSCDQDLPYPLDDVKNGVVIDIARIEGTDGILSAGKVDGNYKVKLTIPAQQGDYSMLDYAQLLCVFTDASGKTTSKVVMDNIKEFPKEITIDFADVYKKLGLSAPSLNETVYFTTNAVMKDGYVVYGWNEYSGFNNKAFTGWEVDGRPYSYNVRYAVACPLVLDDFTGNLVVTDNTVFYEGASYPVQGVKISDTELEIVNFFEDSKIRITIDPTVHTVTVAKQILYPTFGSYTNFYVVGSGTIDACNGIINFSGTVGVDQGTYDSNANWIIKN
;
A
#
# COMPACT_ATOMS: atom_id res chain seq x y z
N MET A 1 55.19 65.42 22.90
CA MET A 1 55.06 64.42 21.82
C MET A 1 55.50 63.04 22.34
N LYS A 2 54.56 62.18 22.73
CA LYS A 2 54.67 60.71 22.88
C LYS A 2 53.29 60.14 23.28
N LEU A 3 52.27 60.40 22.45
CA LEU A 3 50.90 59.89 22.63
C LEU A 3 50.65 58.51 21.96
N ASN A 4 51.63 57.96 21.24
CA ASN A 4 51.43 56.76 20.41
C ASN A 4 51.51 55.40 21.14
N ARG A 5 51.87 55.36 22.43
CA ARG A 5 52.05 54.06 23.12
C ARG A 5 50.76 53.50 23.73
N ASN A 6 49.82 54.36 24.16
CA ASN A 6 48.56 53.93 24.77
C ASN A 6 47.49 53.54 23.73
N MET A 7 47.58 54.07 22.50
CA MET A 7 46.63 53.77 21.43
C MET A 7 46.75 52.31 20.93
N LYS A 8 47.95 51.72 20.96
CA LYS A 8 48.16 50.29 20.63
C LYS A 8 47.49 49.35 21.61
N TYR A 9 47.52 49.64 22.91
CA TYR A 9 46.87 48.79 23.92
C TYR A 9 45.35 48.95 23.90
N VAL A 10 44.85 50.15 23.61
CA VAL A 10 43.40 50.39 23.43
C VAL A 10 42.89 49.72 22.15
N GLN A 11 43.64 49.78 21.05
CA GLN A 11 43.29 49.06 19.82
C GLN A 11 43.34 47.54 19.99
N LEU A 12 44.33 47.03 20.72
CA LEU A 12 44.40 45.60 21.05
C LEU A 12 43.20 45.20 21.92
N PHE A 13 42.88 45.97 22.96
CA PHE A 13 41.77 45.69 23.86
C PHE A 13 40.40 45.74 23.14
N ILE A 14 40.18 46.73 22.27
CA ILE A 14 38.97 46.81 21.44
C ILE A 14 38.89 45.63 20.47
N ALA A 15 40.00 45.23 19.86
CA ALA A 15 40.05 44.06 18.97
C ALA A 15 39.73 42.75 19.73
N THR A 16 40.24 42.57 20.96
CA THR A 16 39.94 41.38 21.77
C THR A 16 38.50 41.37 22.27
N VAL A 17 37.92 42.52 22.61
CA VAL A 17 36.51 42.64 23.02
C VAL A 17 35.57 42.39 21.83
N LEU A 18 35.90 42.89 20.63
CA LEU A 18 35.14 42.57 19.41
C LEU A 18 35.25 41.09 19.02
N MET A 19 36.40 40.44 19.24
CA MET A 19 36.55 39.00 18.99
C MET A 19 35.80 38.15 20.03
N ALA A 20 35.72 38.58 21.29
CA ALA A 20 34.91 37.94 22.32
C ALA A 20 33.39 38.12 22.10
N LEU A 21 32.98 39.23 21.48
CA LEU A 21 31.59 39.46 21.06
C LEU A 21 31.19 38.64 19.80
N LEU A 22 32.17 38.14 19.03
CA LEU A 22 31.94 37.23 17.89
C LEU A 22 31.92 35.75 18.31
N THR A 23 32.37 35.41 19.52
CA THR A 23 32.24 34.06 20.11
C THR A 23 30.99 33.88 20.95
N VAL A 24 30.10 34.87 20.98
CA VAL A 24 28.71 34.64 21.39
C VAL A 24 28.10 33.82 20.27
N SER A 25 28.33 32.51 20.35
CA SER A 25 27.61 31.50 19.58
C SER A 25 26.15 31.92 19.56
N CYS A 26 25.58 32.01 18.37
CA CYS A 26 24.14 31.96 18.22
C CYS A 26 23.69 30.56 18.64
N ASP A 27 23.75 30.26 19.94
CA ASP A 27 22.89 29.24 20.54
C ASP A 27 21.50 29.88 20.56
N GLN A 28 20.87 29.92 19.38
CA GLN A 28 19.42 29.94 19.37
C GLN A 28 19.03 28.60 20.00
N ASP A 29 18.60 28.67 21.26
CA ASP A 29 17.85 27.58 21.88
C ASP A 29 16.81 27.14 20.85
N LEU A 30 16.96 25.89 20.39
CA LEU A 30 16.00 25.32 19.47
C LEU A 30 14.62 25.44 20.14
N PRO A 31 13.56 25.75 19.38
CA PRO A 31 12.23 26.07 19.94
C PRO A 31 11.54 24.88 20.63
N TYR A 32 12.26 23.78 20.83
CA TYR A 32 11.85 22.57 21.51
C TYR A 32 13.05 21.99 22.27
N PRO A 33 12.86 21.51 23.51
CA PRO A 33 13.90 20.81 24.24
C PRO A 33 14.29 19.55 23.45
N LEU A 34 15.51 19.52 22.90
CA LEU A 34 16.07 18.35 22.24
C LEU A 34 16.21 17.15 23.20
N ASP A 35 16.30 17.41 24.50
CA ASP A 35 16.44 16.39 25.54
C ASP A 35 15.24 15.42 25.60
N ASP A 36 14.07 15.84 25.09
CA ASP A 36 12.87 15.01 24.99
C ASP A 36 12.76 14.27 23.64
N VAL A 37 13.69 14.52 22.70
CA VAL A 37 13.71 13.85 21.38
C VAL A 37 14.39 12.50 21.52
N LYS A 38 13.58 11.45 21.61
CA LYS A 38 14.09 10.07 21.59
C LYS A 38 14.35 9.61 20.16
N ASN A 39 15.56 9.09 19.92
CA ASN A 39 15.87 8.36 18.70
C ASN A 39 15.01 7.11 18.61
N GLY A 40 14.42 6.87 17.44
CA GLY A 40 13.63 5.68 17.14
C GLY A 40 14.22 4.90 15.98
N VAL A 41 13.68 3.69 15.78
CA VAL A 41 13.99 2.86 14.62
C VAL A 41 12.74 2.78 13.76
N VAL A 42 12.90 3.16 12.50
CA VAL A 42 11.94 2.99 11.43
C VAL A 42 12.13 1.59 10.85
N ILE A 43 11.02 0.85 10.79
CA ILE A 43 10.97 -0.51 10.26
C ILE A 43 9.94 -0.49 9.15
N ASP A 44 10.38 -0.90 7.98
CA ASP A 44 9.55 -1.06 6.80
C ASP A 44 8.78 -2.39 6.87
N ILE A 45 7.54 -2.37 6.43
CA ILE A 45 6.66 -3.53 6.33
C ILE A 45 5.98 -3.58 4.97
N ALA A 46 6.13 -4.71 4.27
CA ALA A 46 5.42 -4.96 3.01
C ALA A 46 4.90 -6.40 2.92
N ARG A 47 3.86 -6.61 2.10
CA ARG A 47 3.42 -7.95 1.73
C ARG A 47 4.49 -8.62 0.86
N ILE A 48 4.61 -9.92 1.00
CA ILE A 48 5.43 -10.72 0.09
C ILE A 48 4.63 -10.94 -1.20
N GLU A 49 5.28 -10.81 -2.36
CA GLU A 49 4.63 -11.08 -3.65
C GLU A 49 4.12 -12.52 -3.73
N GLY A 50 2.99 -12.73 -4.39
CA GLY A 50 2.33 -14.03 -4.50
C GLY A 50 1.67 -14.54 -3.21
N THR A 51 1.50 -13.67 -2.21
CA THR A 51 0.74 -13.97 -0.98
C THR A 51 -0.58 -13.21 -0.97
N ASP A 52 -1.56 -13.73 -0.23
CA ASP A 52 -2.89 -13.15 -0.10
C ASP A 52 -2.80 -11.71 0.38
N GLY A 53 -3.55 -10.81 -0.26
CA GLY A 53 -3.63 -9.40 0.07
C GLY A 53 -5.00 -8.93 0.54
N ILE A 54 -5.99 -9.83 0.52
CA ILE A 54 -7.37 -9.61 0.94
C ILE A 54 -7.80 -10.76 1.86
N LEU A 55 -8.65 -10.43 2.82
CA LEU A 55 -9.30 -11.40 3.69
C LEU A 55 -10.65 -11.78 3.11
N SER A 56 -10.94 -13.08 3.07
CA SER A 56 -12.29 -13.56 2.78
C SER A 56 -13.15 -13.49 4.03
N ALA A 57 -14.33 -12.87 3.94
CA ALA A 57 -15.28 -12.81 5.04
C ALA A 57 -15.62 -14.23 5.54
N GLY A 58 -15.58 -14.41 6.87
CA GLY A 58 -15.83 -15.69 7.53
C GLY A 58 -14.68 -16.70 7.44
N LYS A 59 -13.57 -16.38 6.77
CA LYS A 59 -12.41 -17.27 6.60
C LYS A 59 -11.16 -16.69 7.25
N VAL A 60 -10.37 -17.56 7.87
CA VAL A 60 -9.10 -17.21 8.55
C VAL A 60 -7.90 -17.95 7.96
N ASP A 61 -8.17 -18.91 7.07
CA ASP A 61 -7.21 -19.63 6.28
C ASP A 61 -6.72 -18.79 5.10
N GLY A 62 -5.46 -18.97 4.74
CA GLY A 62 -4.83 -18.29 3.62
C GLY A 62 -3.30 -18.24 3.76
N ASN A 63 -2.63 -17.83 2.70
CA ASN A 63 -1.20 -17.63 2.63
C ASN A 63 -0.90 -16.14 2.82
N TYR A 64 -0.83 -15.67 4.07
CA TYR A 64 -0.57 -14.27 4.41
C TYR A 64 0.85 -14.09 4.90
N LYS A 65 1.67 -13.29 4.21
CA LYS A 65 3.04 -13.02 4.66
C LYS A 65 3.43 -11.57 4.50
N VAL A 66 4.22 -11.09 5.45
CA VAL A 66 4.86 -9.78 5.40
C VAL A 66 6.35 -9.92 5.58
N LYS A 67 7.11 -9.02 4.96
CA LYS A 67 8.53 -8.85 5.16
C LYS A 67 8.77 -7.57 5.96
N LEU A 68 9.55 -7.69 7.02
CA LEU A 68 10.06 -6.57 7.80
C LEU A 68 11.51 -6.29 7.40
N THR A 69 11.82 -5.03 7.12
CA THR A 69 13.18 -4.60 6.73
C THR A 69 13.51 -3.31 7.47
N ILE A 70 14.76 -3.13 7.91
CA ILE A 70 15.23 -1.83 8.37
C ILE A 70 15.87 -1.11 7.18
N PRO A 71 15.38 0.09 6.78
CA PRO A 71 15.95 0.82 5.65
C PRO A 71 17.44 1.12 5.88
N ALA A 72 18.29 0.76 4.92
CA ALA A 72 19.74 0.98 5.03
C ALA A 72 20.11 2.48 5.21
N GLN A 73 19.27 3.37 4.66
CA GLN A 73 19.44 4.83 4.72
C GLN A 73 19.30 5.38 6.15
N GLN A 74 18.65 4.65 7.07
CA GLN A 74 18.56 5.04 8.47
C GLN A 74 19.91 5.02 9.19
N GLY A 75 20.85 4.18 8.74
CA GLY A 75 22.12 3.97 9.41
C GLY A 75 22.02 3.06 10.63
N ASP A 76 22.70 3.43 11.72
CA ASP A 76 22.78 2.61 12.91
C ASP A 76 21.42 2.46 13.62
N TYR A 77 21.06 1.22 13.91
CA TYR A 77 19.85 0.84 14.66
C TYR A 77 20.19 0.05 15.93
N SER A 78 21.44 0.12 16.42
CA SER A 78 21.92 -0.62 17.59
C SER A 78 21.19 -0.29 18.89
N MET A 79 20.40 0.79 18.94
CA MET A 79 19.50 1.13 20.05
C MET A 79 18.23 0.27 20.13
N LEU A 80 17.88 -0.44 19.04
CA LEU A 80 16.79 -1.41 19.03
C LEU A 80 17.13 -2.59 19.96
N ASP A 81 16.18 -2.99 20.80
CA ASP A 81 16.21 -4.31 21.45
C ASP A 81 15.45 -5.32 20.57
N TYR A 82 14.19 -5.04 20.24
CA TYR A 82 13.38 -5.84 19.34
C TYR A 82 12.23 -5.04 18.74
N ALA A 83 11.57 -5.61 17.73
CA ALA A 83 10.33 -5.09 17.19
C ALA A 83 9.13 -5.97 17.57
N GLN A 84 7.95 -5.36 17.47
CA GLN A 84 6.67 -6.04 17.62
C GLN A 84 5.85 -5.84 16.36
N LEU A 85 5.17 -6.89 15.91
CA LEU A 85 4.14 -6.76 14.89
C LEU A 85 2.83 -6.35 15.58
N LEU A 86 2.36 -5.15 15.26
CA LEU A 86 1.12 -4.57 15.79
C LEU A 86 0.02 -4.69 14.73
N CYS A 87 -1.07 -5.38 15.10
CA CYS A 87 -2.33 -5.32 14.36
C CYS A 87 -3.10 -4.07 14.78
N VAL A 88 -3.57 -3.31 13.81
CA VAL A 88 -4.51 -2.19 13.97
C VAL A 88 -5.78 -2.57 13.23
N PHE A 89 -6.85 -2.80 13.98
CA PHE A 89 -8.12 -3.31 13.48
C PHE A 89 -9.19 -2.24 13.56
N THR A 90 -9.87 -1.98 12.45
CA THR A 90 -11.05 -1.13 12.37
C THR A 90 -12.27 -2.01 12.12
N ASP A 91 -13.24 -1.97 13.03
CA ASP A 91 -14.48 -2.74 12.90
C ASP A 91 -15.47 -2.10 11.91
N ALA A 92 -16.56 -2.80 11.61
CA ALA A 92 -17.61 -2.33 10.72
C ALA A 92 -18.32 -1.03 11.19
N SER A 93 -18.19 -0.65 12.47
CA SER A 93 -18.68 0.62 13.01
C SER A 93 -17.70 1.77 12.86
N GLY A 94 -16.48 1.49 12.39
CA GLY A 94 -15.38 2.45 12.26
C GLY A 94 -14.53 2.60 13.53
N LYS A 95 -14.80 1.83 14.59
CA LYS A 95 -14.00 1.88 15.81
C LYS A 95 -12.67 1.17 15.58
N THR A 96 -11.57 1.83 15.94
CA THR A 96 -10.22 1.29 15.77
C THR A 96 -9.65 0.81 17.10
N THR A 97 -9.01 -0.36 17.09
CA THR A 97 -8.28 -0.94 18.22
C THR A 97 -6.95 -1.51 17.75
N SER A 98 -6.02 -1.76 18.66
CA SER A 98 -4.74 -2.37 18.32
C SER A 98 -4.32 -3.47 19.29
N LYS A 99 -3.58 -4.45 18.77
CA LYS A 99 -3.03 -5.58 19.53
C LYS A 99 -1.68 -5.99 18.98
N VAL A 100 -0.72 -6.23 19.87
CA VAL A 100 0.54 -6.88 19.51
C VAL A 100 0.24 -8.34 19.19
N VAL A 101 0.52 -8.75 17.96
CA VAL A 101 0.24 -10.10 17.46
C VAL A 101 1.49 -10.98 17.44
N MET A 102 2.67 -10.37 17.29
CA MET A 102 3.96 -11.03 17.41
C MET A 102 4.94 -10.11 18.12
N ASP A 103 5.77 -10.67 18.99
CA ASP A 103 6.69 -9.93 19.84
C ASP A 103 8.13 -10.47 19.69
N ASN A 104 9.11 -9.74 20.23
CA ASN A 104 10.51 -10.14 20.29
C ASN A 104 11.14 -10.47 18.91
N ILE A 105 10.82 -9.67 17.88
CA ILE A 105 11.41 -9.80 16.54
C ILE A 105 12.77 -9.09 16.52
N LYS A 106 13.86 -9.86 16.39
CA LYS A 106 15.24 -9.37 16.55
C LYS A 106 16.10 -9.43 15.29
N GLU A 107 15.62 -10.10 14.25
CA GLU A 107 16.35 -10.31 13.00
C GLU A 107 15.73 -9.48 11.90
N PHE A 108 16.55 -8.85 11.06
CA PHE A 108 16.12 -8.09 9.88
C PHE A 108 17.09 -8.34 8.72
N PRO A 109 16.60 -8.53 7.48
CA PRO A 109 15.19 -8.63 7.11
C PRO A 109 14.54 -9.93 7.64
N LYS A 110 13.22 -9.91 7.89
CA LYS A 110 12.47 -11.06 8.38
C LYS A 110 11.15 -11.24 7.67
N GLU A 111 10.92 -12.44 7.17
CA GLU A 111 9.60 -12.85 6.70
C GLU A 111 8.77 -13.42 7.85
N ILE A 112 7.52 -12.97 7.93
CA ILE A 112 6.57 -13.37 8.96
C ILE A 112 5.32 -13.89 8.26
N THR A 113 4.95 -15.13 8.59
CA THR A 113 3.63 -15.67 8.23
C THR A 113 2.61 -15.19 9.24
N ILE A 114 1.50 -14.62 8.77
CA ILE A 114 0.43 -14.09 9.61
C ILE A 114 -0.65 -15.16 9.77
N ASP A 115 -0.85 -15.59 11.01
CA ASP A 115 -1.97 -16.46 11.38
C ASP A 115 -3.18 -15.60 11.76
N PHE A 116 -4.10 -15.40 10.81
CA PHE A 116 -5.30 -14.60 11.07
C PHE A 116 -6.24 -15.24 12.10
N ALA A 117 -6.18 -16.55 12.33
CA ALA A 117 -6.96 -17.18 13.39
C ALA A 117 -6.46 -16.71 14.77
N ASP A 118 -5.14 -16.66 14.98
CA ASP A 118 -4.54 -16.10 16.21
C ASP A 118 -4.79 -14.59 16.33
N VAL A 119 -4.66 -13.83 15.23
CA VAL A 119 -4.91 -12.38 15.21
C VAL A 119 -6.35 -12.08 15.64
N TYR A 120 -7.35 -12.70 15.01
CA TYR A 120 -8.76 -12.48 15.35
C TYR A 120 -9.06 -12.95 16.78
N LYS A 121 -8.50 -14.08 17.21
CA LYS A 121 -8.61 -14.54 18.60
C LYS A 121 -8.09 -13.52 19.61
N LYS A 122 -6.95 -12.86 19.33
CA LYS A 122 -6.39 -11.79 20.18
C LYS A 122 -7.26 -10.52 20.21
N LEU A 123 -8.04 -10.30 19.16
CA LEU A 123 -9.05 -9.24 19.08
C LEU A 123 -10.38 -9.63 19.77
N GLY A 124 -10.52 -10.89 20.23
CA GLY A 124 -11.76 -11.41 20.80
C GLY A 124 -12.82 -11.76 19.76
N LEU A 125 -12.40 -12.01 18.53
CA LEU A 125 -13.24 -12.32 17.37
C LEU A 125 -12.92 -13.73 16.85
N SER A 126 -13.85 -14.32 16.10
CA SER A 126 -13.66 -15.66 15.52
C SER A 126 -13.18 -15.64 14.07
N ALA A 127 -13.62 -14.65 13.28
CA ALA A 127 -13.32 -14.55 11.86
C ALA A 127 -13.56 -13.12 11.33
N PRO A 128 -13.02 -12.77 10.15
CA PRO A 128 -13.29 -11.50 9.48
C PRO A 128 -14.76 -11.30 9.10
N SER A 129 -15.24 -10.06 9.21
CA SER A 129 -16.54 -9.64 8.70
C SER A 129 -16.41 -8.50 7.68
N LEU A 130 -17.42 -8.35 6.82
CA LEU A 130 -17.43 -7.29 5.81
C LEU A 130 -17.36 -5.90 6.45
N ASN A 131 -16.77 -4.96 5.73
CA ASN A 131 -16.51 -3.58 6.17
C ASN A 131 -15.51 -3.45 7.34
N GLU A 132 -14.82 -4.52 7.71
CA GLU A 132 -13.63 -4.43 8.56
C GLU A 132 -12.39 -4.08 7.73
N THR A 133 -11.39 -3.50 8.39
CA THR A 133 -10.06 -3.37 7.81
C THR A 133 -9.01 -3.74 8.85
N VAL A 134 -8.07 -4.60 8.45
CA VAL A 134 -6.92 -4.97 9.26
C VAL A 134 -5.68 -4.30 8.67
N TYR A 135 -4.90 -3.64 9.52
CA TYR A 135 -3.57 -3.17 9.18
C TYR A 135 -2.54 -3.86 10.06
N PHE A 136 -1.36 -4.10 9.51
CA PHE A 136 -0.17 -4.41 10.31
C PHE A 136 0.82 -3.26 10.20
N THR A 137 1.41 -2.92 11.33
CA THR A 137 2.53 -1.98 11.46
C THR A 137 3.48 -2.53 12.53
N THR A 138 4.57 -1.83 12.80
CA THR A 138 5.59 -2.29 13.75
C THR A 138 5.79 -1.30 14.87
N ASN A 139 5.85 -1.81 16.10
CA ASN A 139 6.46 -1.05 17.19
C ASN A 139 7.96 -1.38 17.23
N ALA A 140 8.77 -0.40 17.59
CA ALA A 140 10.18 -0.60 17.88
C ALA A 140 10.43 -0.41 19.38
N VAL A 141 10.89 -1.46 20.05
CA VAL A 141 11.21 -1.44 21.48
C VAL A 141 12.71 -1.22 21.62
N MET A 142 13.06 -0.10 22.24
CA MET A 142 14.44 0.31 22.46
C MET A 142 15.04 -0.40 23.68
N LYS A 143 16.37 -0.45 23.77
CA LYS A 143 17.09 -1.04 24.92
C LYS A 143 16.82 -0.37 26.27
N ASP A 144 16.37 0.89 26.28
CA ASP A 144 15.92 1.60 27.48
C ASP A 144 14.47 1.27 27.88
N GLY A 145 13.80 0.38 27.14
CA GLY A 145 12.41 -0.01 27.32
C GLY A 145 11.41 0.97 26.70
N TYR A 146 11.86 2.05 26.05
CA TYR A 146 10.97 2.97 25.35
C TYR A 146 10.37 2.29 24.10
N VAL A 147 9.07 2.47 23.90
CA VAL A 147 8.35 1.92 22.75
C VAL A 147 8.04 3.05 21.77
N VAL A 148 8.64 2.97 20.59
CA VAL A 148 8.25 3.78 19.44
C VAL A 148 7.07 3.08 18.78
N TYR A 149 5.87 3.61 19.00
CA TYR A 149 4.65 3.04 18.45
C TYR A 149 4.54 3.28 16.94
N GLY A 150 4.27 2.22 16.18
CA GLY A 150 3.90 2.33 14.76
C GLY A 150 2.49 2.90 14.57
N TRP A 151 1.62 2.72 15.57
CA TRP A 151 0.30 3.33 15.64
C TRP A 151 -0.14 3.54 17.08
N ASN A 152 -0.84 4.64 17.35
CA ASN A 152 -1.63 4.84 18.57
C ASN A 152 -2.88 5.68 18.27
N GLU A 153 -3.78 5.79 19.25
CA GLU A 153 -5.07 6.50 19.10
C GLU A 153 -4.92 8.02 18.91
N TYR A 154 -3.80 8.62 19.34
CA TYR A 154 -3.59 10.07 19.34
C TYR A 154 -2.95 10.56 18.03
N SER A 155 -1.96 9.85 17.51
CA SER A 155 -1.22 10.22 16.30
C SER A 155 -1.61 9.41 15.06
N GLY A 156 -2.40 8.35 15.23
CA GLY A 156 -2.61 7.34 14.19
C GLY A 156 -1.30 6.65 13.80
N PHE A 157 -1.19 6.25 12.53
CA PHE A 157 0.05 5.65 12.02
C PHE A 157 1.21 6.65 12.04
N ASN A 158 2.32 6.21 12.61
CA ASN A 158 3.57 6.96 12.68
C ASN A 158 4.46 6.68 11.46
N ASN A 159 5.63 7.31 11.38
CA ASN A 159 6.65 7.11 10.35
C ASN A 159 6.22 7.47 8.91
N LYS A 160 5.09 8.17 8.75
CA LYS A 160 4.59 8.66 7.46
C LYS A 160 5.56 9.60 6.75
N ALA A 161 6.38 10.34 7.50
CA ALA A 161 7.36 11.26 6.94
C ALA A 161 8.43 10.57 6.09
N PHE A 162 8.60 9.25 6.24
CA PHE A 162 9.62 8.46 5.55
C PHE A 162 9.13 7.78 4.27
N THR A 163 7.90 8.02 3.81
CA THR A 163 7.35 7.39 2.58
C THR A 163 8.14 7.70 1.31
N GLY A 164 9.01 8.72 1.32
CA GLY A 164 9.93 9.02 0.22
C GLY A 164 11.21 8.19 0.22
N TRP A 165 11.48 7.40 1.27
CA TRP A 165 12.64 6.51 1.31
C TRP A 165 12.45 5.30 0.39
N GLU A 166 13.56 4.77 -0.11
CA GLU A 166 13.56 3.57 -0.94
C GLU A 166 14.03 2.36 -0.14
N VAL A 167 13.26 1.28 -0.22
CA VAL A 167 13.55 -0.01 0.41
C VAL A 167 13.30 -1.09 -0.64
N ASP A 168 14.32 -1.88 -0.98
CA ASP A 168 14.22 -2.96 -1.98
C ASP A 168 13.57 -2.52 -3.32
N GLY A 169 13.91 -1.33 -3.82
CA GLY A 169 13.42 -0.81 -5.11
C GLY A 169 11.97 -0.29 -5.10
N ARG A 170 11.35 -0.17 -3.92
CA ARG A 170 10.03 0.43 -3.74
C ARG A 170 10.04 1.54 -2.67
N PRO A 171 9.01 2.39 -2.63
CA PRO A 171 8.82 3.30 -1.52
C PRO A 171 8.69 2.55 -0.18
N TYR A 172 9.24 3.16 0.87
CA TYR A 172 9.07 2.75 2.24
C TYR A 172 7.59 2.67 2.61
N SER A 173 7.24 1.62 3.35
CA SER A 173 5.89 1.36 3.81
C SER A 173 5.86 1.19 5.33
N TYR A 174 5.06 2.03 6.01
CA TYR A 174 4.88 1.99 7.46
C TYR A 174 3.72 1.10 7.91
N ASN A 175 2.89 0.63 6.98
CA ASN A 175 1.82 -0.32 7.27
C ASN A 175 1.48 -1.19 6.05
N VAL A 176 0.84 -2.32 6.30
CA VAL A 176 0.24 -3.17 5.28
C VAL A 176 -1.23 -3.30 5.58
N ARG A 177 -2.07 -3.14 4.56
CA ARG A 177 -3.53 -3.28 4.66
C ARG A 177 -4.02 -4.62 4.12
N TYR A 178 -4.96 -5.20 4.84
CA TYR A 178 -5.81 -6.32 4.43
C TYR A 178 -7.26 -5.90 4.56
N ALA A 179 -7.92 -5.65 3.43
CA ALA A 179 -9.36 -5.40 3.40
C ALA A 179 -10.12 -6.73 3.45
N VAL A 180 -11.31 -6.73 4.04
CA VAL A 180 -12.19 -7.90 4.00
C VAL A 180 -13.15 -7.80 2.82
N ALA A 181 -13.21 -8.83 2.00
CA ALA A 181 -14.12 -8.96 0.86
C ALA A 181 -14.92 -10.26 0.93
N CYS A 182 -15.98 -10.38 0.13
CA CYS A 182 -16.68 -11.65 -0.02
C CYS A 182 -15.74 -12.70 -0.64
N PRO A 183 -15.85 -13.98 -0.24
CA PRO A 183 -15.11 -15.05 -0.89
C PRO A 183 -15.33 -15.03 -2.40
N LEU A 184 -14.24 -15.07 -3.17
CA LEU A 184 -14.34 -15.10 -4.61
C LEU A 184 -14.65 -16.51 -5.11
N VAL A 185 -15.82 -16.70 -5.71
CA VAL A 185 -16.22 -17.93 -6.38
C VAL A 185 -16.41 -17.62 -7.86
N LEU A 186 -15.49 -18.08 -8.72
CA LEU A 186 -15.54 -17.76 -10.16
C LEU A 186 -16.76 -18.32 -10.87
N ASP A 187 -17.36 -19.39 -10.35
CA ASP A 187 -18.55 -19.99 -10.94
C ASP A 187 -19.76 -19.03 -10.90
N ASP A 188 -19.78 -18.07 -9.96
CA ASP A 188 -20.80 -17.02 -9.86
C ASP A 188 -20.72 -15.99 -11.01
N PHE A 189 -19.62 -16.02 -11.79
CA PHE A 189 -19.38 -15.18 -12.96
C PHE A 189 -19.48 -15.98 -14.27
N THR A 190 -20.14 -17.14 -14.24
CA THR A 190 -20.45 -17.95 -15.43
C THR A 190 -21.93 -17.86 -15.77
N GLY A 191 -22.28 -18.13 -17.03
CA GLY A 191 -23.67 -17.99 -17.47
C GLY A 191 -23.93 -16.66 -18.20
N ASN A 192 -25.19 -16.27 -18.22
CA ASN A 192 -25.61 -15.00 -18.81
C ASN A 192 -25.16 -13.86 -17.91
N LEU A 193 -24.42 -12.93 -18.47
CA LEU A 193 -23.97 -11.71 -17.80
C LEU A 193 -24.39 -10.49 -18.64
N VAL A 194 -24.24 -9.30 -18.08
CA VAL A 194 -24.43 -8.03 -18.79
C VAL A 194 -23.15 -7.22 -18.70
N VAL A 195 -22.67 -6.74 -19.85
CA VAL A 195 -21.63 -5.71 -19.92
C VAL A 195 -22.30 -4.36 -20.02
N THR A 196 -21.86 -3.39 -19.23
CA THR A 196 -22.00 -1.95 -19.50
C THR A 196 -20.69 -1.44 -20.06
N ASP A 197 -20.72 -0.87 -21.26
CA ASP A 197 -19.56 -0.44 -22.02
C ASP A 197 -19.54 1.09 -22.13
N ASN A 198 -18.57 1.71 -21.44
CA ASN A 198 -18.41 3.17 -21.40
C ASN A 198 -17.38 3.68 -22.42
N THR A 199 -17.07 2.92 -23.47
CA THR A 199 -16.23 3.40 -24.58
C THR A 199 -16.98 4.44 -25.41
N VAL A 200 -16.23 5.16 -26.24
CA VAL A 200 -16.78 6.09 -27.26
C VAL A 200 -17.72 5.42 -28.27
N PHE A 201 -17.74 4.09 -28.37
CA PHE A 201 -18.60 3.36 -29.32
C PHE A 201 -19.98 3.04 -28.75
N TYR A 202 -20.06 2.82 -27.44
CA TYR A 202 -21.27 2.36 -26.76
C TYR A 202 -21.83 3.39 -25.76
N GLU A 203 -21.04 4.37 -25.35
CA GLU A 203 -21.45 5.52 -24.52
C GLU A 203 -22.30 5.13 -23.28
N GLY A 204 -21.97 4.01 -22.64
CA GLY A 204 -22.66 3.49 -21.46
C GLY A 204 -23.80 2.52 -21.77
N ALA A 205 -23.95 2.08 -23.02
CA ALA A 205 -24.91 1.04 -23.38
C ALA A 205 -24.58 -0.30 -22.71
N SER A 206 -25.63 -1.09 -22.48
CA SER A 206 -25.50 -2.43 -21.92
C SER A 206 -25.92 -3.51 -22.93
N TYR A 207 -25.17 -4.60 -22.99
CA TYR A 207 -25.45 -5.74 -23.86
C TYR A 207 -25.17 -7.08 -23.16
N PRO A 208 -25.91 -8.15 -23.54
CA PRO A 208 -25.73 -9.46 -22.93
C PRO A 208 -24.43 -10.11 -23.40
N VAL A 209 -23.74 -10.76 -22.48
CA VAL A 209 -22.55 -11.57 -22.75
C VAL A 209 -22.65 -12.91 -22.03
N GLN A 210 -21.77 -13.83 -22.35
CA GLN A 210 -21.72 -15.14 -21.72
C GLN A 210 -20.37 -15.35 -21.04
N GLY A 211 -20.38 -15.55 -19.73
CA GLY A 211 -19.20 -15.94 -18.95
C GLY A 211 -18.94 -17.44 -19.04
N VAL A 212 -17.70 -17.82 -19.33
CA VAL A 212 -17.23 -19.21 -19.39
C VAL A 212 -15.95 -19.35 -18.58
N LYS A 213 -15.98 -20.17 -17.52
CA LYS A 213 -14.79 -20.47 -16.72
C LYS A 213 -13.81 -21.31 -17.53
N ILE A 214 -12.57 -20.84 -17.63
CA ILE A 214 -11.48 -21.55 -18.32
C ILE A 214 -10.59 -22.28 -17.32
N SER A 215 -10.28 -21.61 -16.20
CA SER A 215 -9.51 -22.17 -15.09
C SER A 215 -9.89 -21.45 -13.78
N ASP A 216 -9.23 -21.78 -12.67
CA ASP A 216 -9.47 -21.11 -11.38
C ASP A 216 -8.94 -19.66 -11.34
N THR A 217 -8.27 -19.21 -12.40
CA THR A 217 -7.74 -17.84 -12.54
C THR A 217 -8.09 -17.21 -13.88
N GLU A 218 -8.95 -17.84 -14.70
CA GLU A 218 -9.28 -17.33 -16.03
C GLU A 218 -10.77 -17.48 -16.36
N LEU A 219 -11.34 -16.40 -16.89
CA LEU A 219 -12.71 -16.33 -17.39
C LEU A 219 -12.69 -15.85 -18.84
N GLU A 220 -13.45 -16.49 -19.72
CA GLU A 220 -13.71 -16.03 -21.09
C GLU A 220 -15.09 -15.36 -21.13
N ILE A 221 -15.14 -14.14 -21.64
CA ILE A 221 -16.39 -13.40 -21.88
C ILE A 221 -16.68 -13.48 -23.37
N VAL A 222 -17.72 -14.22 -23.73
CA VAL A 222 -18.19 -14.43 -25.10
C VAL A 222 -19.25 -13.38 -25.44
N ASN A 223 -19.29 -12.94 -26.70
CA ASN A 223 -20.11 -11.82 -27.19
C ASN A 223 -19.69 -10.46 -26.59
N PHE A 224 -18.43 -10.34 -26.18
CA PHE A 224 -17.85 -9.04 -25.87
C PHE A 224 -17.71 -8.23 -27.16
N PHE A 225 -18.11 -6.95 -27.16
CA PHE A 225 -18.32 -6.20 -28.42
C PHE A 225 -19.25 -6.98 -29.38
N GLU A 226 -20.42 -7.42 -28.90
CA GLU A 226 -21.48 -8.12 -29.65
C GLU A 226 -21.16 -9.54 -30.15
N ASP A 227 -20.00 -9.78 -30.76
CA ASP A 227 -19.66 -11.07 -31.40
C ASP A 227 -18.21 -11.51 -31.16
N SER A 228 -17.40 -10.71 -30.48
CA SER A 228 -16.03 -11.05 -30.12
C SER A 228 -15.97 -11.71 -28.74
N LYS A 229 -14.75 -12.01 -28.30
CA LYS A 229 -14.50 -12.57 -26.98
C LYS A 229 -13.19 -12.07 -26.39
N ILE A 230 -13.17 -12.01 -25.06
CA ILE A 230 -11.96 -11.66 -24.30
C ILE A 230 -11.69 -12.71 -23.24
N ARG A 231 -10.41 -12.99 -23.02
CA ARG A 231 -9.95 -13.72 -21.84
C ARG A 231 -9.50 -12.75 -20.77
N ILE A 232 -10.01 -12.98 -19.57
CA ILE A 232 -9.74 -12.21 -18.37
C ILE A 232 -8.94 -13.10 -17.44
N THR A 233 -7.77 -12.61 -17.00
CA THR A 233 -6.97 -13.25 -15.95
C THR A 233 -7.32 -12.62 -14.61
N ILE A 234 -7.53 -13.44 -13.60
CA ILE A 234 -7.98 -13.04 -12.27
C ILE A 234 -6.91 -13.43 -11.26
N ASP A 235 -6.51 -12.47 -10.43
CA ASP A 235 -5.69 -12.73 -9.26
C ASP A 235 -6.61 -12.85 -8.03
N PRO A 236 -6.88 -14.08 -7.55
CA PRO A 236 -7.77 -14.29 -6.41
C PRO A 236 -7.15 -13.82 -5.09
N THR A 237 -5.84 -13.57 -5.03
CA THR A 237 -5.14 -13.16 -3.80
C THR A 237 -5.40 -11.68 -3.47
N VAL A 238 -5.65 -10.86 -4.50
CA VAL A 238 -5.87 -9.41 -4.40
C VAL A 238 -7.14 -8.94 -5.10
N HIS A 239 -7.96 -9.85 -5.61
CA HIS A 239 -9.22 -9.57 -6.32
C HIS A 239 -9.02 -8.56 -7.46
N THR A 240 -7.93 -8.72 -8.21
CA THR A 240 -7.63 -7.90 -9.39
C THR A 240 -7.87 -8.70 -10.66
N VAL A 241 -8.06 -7.94 -11.73
CA VAL A 241 -8.35 -8.46 -13.06
C VAL A 241 -7.35 -7.86 -14.04
N THR A 242 -6.86 -8.67 -14.96
CA THR A 242 -6.02 -8.24 -16.08
C THR A 242 -6.59 -8.76 -17.40
N VAL A 243 -6.64 -7.87 -18.39
CA VAL A 243 -6.95 -8.20 -19.78
C VAL A 243 -5.70 -7.87 -20.59
N ALA A 244 -4.89 -8.89 -20.86
CA ALA A 244 -3.75 -8.74 -21.77
C ALA A 244 -4.24 -8.30 -23.15
N LYS A 245 -3.36 -7.61 -23.91
CA LYS A 245 -3.70 -7.11 -25.25
C LYS A 245 -4.24 -8.25 -26.12
N GLN A 246 -5.51 -8.15 -26.51
CA GLN A 246 -6.21 -9.13 -27.31
C GLN A 246 -6.85 -8.44 -28.51
N ILE A 247 -6.66 -9.03 -29.69
CA ILE A 247 -7.26 -8.55 -30.93
C ILE A 247 -8.70 -9.06 -30.97
N LEU A 248 -9.66 -8.14 -30.95
CA LEU A 248 -11.09 -8.41 -31.08
C LEU A 248 -11.46 -8.64 -32.54
N TYR A 249 -10.95 -7.79 -33.45
CA TYR A 249 -11.14 -7.90 -34.90
C TYR A 249 -9.84 -7.66 -35.66
N PRO A 250 -9.47 -8.52 -36.62
CA PRO A 250 -8.33 -8.27 -37.50
C PRO A 250 -8.48 -7.00 -38.35
N THR A 251 -9.72 -6.63 -38.68
CA THR A 251 -10.07 -5.45 -39.48
C THR A 251 -11.24 -4.71 -38.83
N PHE A 252 -11.13 -3.38 -38.69
CA PHE A 252 -12.18 -2.52 -38.16
C PHE A 252 -12.26 -1.24 -39.00
N GLY A 253 -13.24 -1.18 -39.91
CA GLY A 253 -13.28 -0.16 -40.96
C GLY A 253 -12.02 -0.21 -41.83
N SER A 254 -11.27 0.89 -41.92
CA SER A 254 -10.01 0.98 -42.66
C SER A 254 -8.77 0.62 -41.82
N TYR A 255 -8.95 0.23 -40.55
CA TYR A 255 -7.86 0.00 -39.60
C TYR A 255 -7.64 -1.49 -39.33
N THR A 256 -6.46 -1.83 -38.82
CA THR A 256 -6.06 -3.22 -38.55
C THR A 256 -5.94 -3.49 -37.06
N ASN A 257 -6.28 -4.72 -36.67
CA ASN A 257 -6.12 -5.27 -35.33
C ASN A 257 -6.78 -4.40 -34.26
N PHE A 258 -8.11 -4.26 -34.34
CA PHE A 258 -8.86 -3.65 -33.24
C PHE A 258 -8.67 -4.50 -31.98
N TYR A 259 -8.10 -3.91 -30.94
CA TYR A 259 -7.68 -4.59 -29.74
C TYR A 259 -8.25 -3.94 -28.49
N VAL A 260 -8.28 -4.73 -27.42
CA VAL A 260 -8.53 -4.27 -26.05
C VAL A 260 -7.39 -4.70 -25.14
N VAL A 261 -7.06 -3.85 -24.18
CA VAL A 261 -6.12 -4.14 -23.09
C VAL A 261 -6.60 -3.38 -21.86
N GLY A 262 -6.51 -3.97 -20.68
CA GLY A 262 -7.00 -3.32 -19.47
C GLY A 262 -6.67 -4.05 -18.19
N SER A 263 -7.04 -3.43 -17.08
CA SER A 263 -6.93 -4.00 -15.74
C SER A 263 -8.05 -3.47 -14.86
N GLY A 264 -8.33 -4.17 -13.76
CA GLY A 264 -9.51 -3.91 -12.97
C GLY A 264 -9.55 -4.66 -11.67
N THR A 265 -10.75 -4.73 -11.10
CA THR A 265 -11.05 -5.38 -9.83
C THR A 265 -12.31 -6.22 -9.92
N ILE A 266 -12.43 -7.19 -9.02
CA ILE A 266 -13.63 -7.99 -8.85
C ILE A 266 -14.28 -7.72 -7.48
N ASP A 267 -15.54 -7.33 -7.53
CA ASP A 267 -16.40 -7.21 -6.36
C ASP A 267 -17.30 -8.44 -6.28
N ALA A 268 -16.79 -9.47 -5.60
CA ALA A 268 -17.49 -10.71 -5.37
C ALA A 268 -18.79 -10.53 -4.56
N CYS A 269 -18.92 -9.46 -3.76
CA CYS A 269 -20.13 -9.23 -2.98
C CYS A 269 -21.30 -8.79 -3.87
N ASN A 270 -21.01 -8.03 -4.92
CA ASN A 270 -22.02 -7.49 -5.82
C ASN A 270 -22.09 -8.21 -7.17
N GLY A 271 -21.25 -9.23 -7.38
CA GLY A 271 -21.17 -9.97 -8.65
C GLY A 271 -20.67 -9.09 -9.80
N ILE A 272 -19.75 -8.16 -9.52
CA ILE A 272 -19.27 -7.17 -10.49
C ILE A 272 -17.79 -7.39 -10.82
N ILE A 273 -17.46 -7.44 -12.10
CA ILE A 273 -16.10 -7.24 -12.61
C ILE A 273 -16.06 -5.85 -13.22
N ASN A 274 -15.18 -5.00 -12.73
CA ASN A 274 -14.97 -3.66 -13.28
C ASN A 274 -13.53 -3.57 -13.79
N PHE A 275 -13.35 -3.22 -15.07
CA PHE A 275 -12.01 -3.01 -15.61
C PHE A 275 -11.97 -1.79 -16.52
N SER A 276 -10.82 -1.15 -16.56
CA SER A 276 -10.54 0.00 -17.41
C SER A 276 -9.27 -0.22 -18.22
N GLY A 277 -9.18 0.46 -19.35
CA GLY A 277 -8.01 0.39 -20.20
C GLY A 277 -8.20 1.10 -21.52
N THR A 278 -7.82 0.43 -22.59
CA THR A 278 -7.70 1.04 -23.89
C THR A 278 -8.27 0.14 -24.97
N VAL A 279 -9.01 0.76 -25.89
CA VAL A 279 -9.33 0.19 -27.20
C VAL A 279 -8.56 0.94 -28.28
N GLY A 280 -7.98 0.19 -29.21
CA GLY A 280 -7.14 0.76 -30.25
C GLY A 280 -6.99 -0.16 -31.45
N VAL A 281 -6.22 0.31 -32.42
CA VAL A 281 -5.81 -0.37 -33.65
C VAL A 281 -4.30 -0.20 -33.81
N ASP A 282 -3.69 -0.85 -34.79
CA ASP A 282 -2.25 -0.67 -35.03
C ASP A 282 -1.87 0.79 -35.31
N GLN A 283 -2.80 1.55 -35.89
CA GLN A 283 -2.60 2.94 -36.28
C GLN A 283 -2.81 3.96 -35.14
N GLY A 284 -3.28 3.53 -33.96
CA GLY A 284 -3.52 4.43 -32.83
C GLY A 284 -4.56 3.93 -31.84
N THR A 285 -5.02 4.82 -30.97
CA THR A 285 -5.99 4.52 -29.90
C THR A 285 -7.25 5.34 -30.07
N TYR A 286 -8.41 4.74 -29.78
CA TYR A 286 -9.71 5.42 -29.81
C TYR A 286 -10.11 5.95 -28.44
N ASP A 287 -9.72 5.22 -27.39
CA ASP A 287 -10.05 5.59 -26.02
C ASP A 287 -8.90 5.14 -25.09
N SER A 288 -8.28 6.09 -24.40
CA SER A 288 -7.23 5.82 -23.43
C SER A 288 -7.75 5.53 -22.02
N ASN A 289 -9.05 5.74 -21.76
CA ASN A 289 -9.70 5.58 -20.45
C ASN A 289 -11.00 4.78 -20.55
N ALA A 290 -11.11 3.86 -21.49
CA ALA A 290 -12.27 3.00 -21.66
C ALA A 290 -12.56 2.23 -20.38
N ASN A 291 -13.84 2.04 -20.04
CA ASN A 291 -14.27 1.33 -18.85
C ASN A 291 -15.43 0.38 -19.15
N TRP A 292 -15.37 -0.81 -18.56
CA TRP A 292 -16.39 -1.85 -18.68
C TRP A 292 -16.76 -2.39 -17.31
N ILE A 293 -18.06 -2.62 -17.14
CA ILE A 293 -18.63 -3.23 -15.94
C ILE A 293 -19.37 -4.49 -16.39
N ILE A 294 -18.87 -5.67 -16.02
CA ILE A 294 -19.57 -6.94 -16.22
C ILE A 294 -20.31 -7.27 -14.92
N LYS A 295 -21.58 -7.61 -15.04
CA LYS A 295 -22.42 -7.99 -13.91
C LYS A 295 -23.16 -9.31 -14.16
N ASN A 296 -23.25 -10.16 -13.13
CA ASN A 296 -24.08 -11.35 -13.13
C ASN A 296 -25.57 -11.08 -12.90
#